data_AF-A0A926HAJ9-F1
#
_entry.id   AF-A0A926HAJ9-F1
#
_cell.length_a   1.000
_cell.length_b   1.000
_cell.length_c   1.000
_cell.angle_alpha   90.00
_cell.angle_beta   90.00
_cell.angle_gamma   90.00
#
_symmetry.space_group_name_H-M   'P 1'
#
loop_
_entity.id
_entity.type
_entity.pdbx_description
1 polymer ?
#
loop_
_entity_poly.entity_id
_entity_poly.type
_entity_poly.pdbx_seq_one_letter_code
_entity_poly.pdbx_strand_id
1 'polypeptide(L)' 'MSAVEIDSLIARLLPKVLADRDLGDGRSFTQLHLNHLWALSCMYAGECYEESLLAERVPAHLPPQVHIARNPTAQSA' A
#
# COMPACT_ATOMS: atom_id res chain seq x y z
N MET A 1 16.90 -1.72 -0.78
CA MET A 1 15.90 -2.65 -0.21
C MET A 1 15.65 -3.92 -1.03
N SER A 2 15.57 -5.08 -0.39
CA SER A 2 15.21 -6.38 -0.98
C SER A 2 13.70 -6.67 -0.91
N ALA A 3 13.24 -7.62 -1.71
CA ALA A 3 11.85 -8.08 -1.74
C ALA A 3 11.30 -8.53 -0.37
N VAL A 4 12.12 -9.25 0.40
CA VAL A 4 11.73 -9.78 1.73
C VAL A 4 11.58 -8.65 2.75
N GLU A 5 12.43 -7.64 2.68
CA GLU A 5 12.34 -6.46 3.55
C GLU A 5 11.07 -5.66 3.24
N ILE A 6 10.73 -5.48 1.96
CA ILE A 6 9.48 -4.84 1.54
C ILE A 6 8.26 -5.63 2.03
N ASP A 7 8.25 -6.95 1.85
CA ASP A 7 7.15 -7.81 2.33
C ASP A 7 6.96 -7.71 3.85
N SER A 8 8.06 -7.62 4.60
CA SER A 8 8.04 -7.45 6.05
C SER A 8 7.46 -6.08 6.47
N LEU A 9 7.80 -5.03 5.72
CA LEU A 9 7.23 -3.69 5.94
C LEU A 9 5.74 -3.66 5.62
N ILE A 10 5.31 -4.26 4.52
CA ILE A 10 3.88 -4.35 4.15
C ILE A 10 3.11 -5.07 5.27
N ALA A 11 3.56 -6.24 5.70
CA ALA A 11 2.89 -7.01 6.74
C ALA A 11 2.75 -6.23 8.06
N ARG A 12 3.73 -5.37 8.38
CA ARG A 12 3.73 -4.56 9.60
C ARG A 12 2.86 -3.30 9.50
N LEU A 13 2.85 -2.64 8.34
CA LEU A 13 2.30 -1.30 8.17
C LEU A 13 0.90 -1.32 7.57
N LEU A 14 0.60 -2.26 6.67
CA LEU A 14 -0.69 -2.36 5.98
C LEU A 14 -1.90 -2.41 6.95
N PRO A 15 -1.88 -3.16 8.07
CA PRO A 15 -3.00 -3.15 9.02
C PRO A 15 -3.25 -1.77 9.64
N LYS A 16 -2.20 -0.97 9.85
CA LYS A 16 -2.32 0.38 10.39
C LYS A 16 -2.93 1.33 9.36
N VAL A 17 -2.47 1.21 8.12
CA VAL A 17 -2.98 2.00 6.98
C VAL A 17 -4.45 1.70 6.72
N LEU A 18 -4.87 0.44 6.78
CA LEU A 18 -6.28 0.06 6.60
C LEU A 18 -7.18 0.44 7.79
N ALA A 19 -6.61 0.60 8.99
CA ALA A 19 -7.34 1.02 10.18
C ALA A 19 -7.47 2.54 10.31
N ASP A 20 -6.74 3.30 9.47
CA ASP A 20 -6.77 4.76 9.48
C ASP A 20 -8.05 5.28 8.80
N ARG A 21 -8.90 5.91 9.61
CA ARG A 21 -10.19 6.46 9.18
C ARG A 21 -10.05 7.68 8.28
N ASP A 22 -8.89 8.34 8.31
CA ASP A 22 -8.61 9.48 7.43
C ASP A 22 -8.25 9.00 6.02
N LEU A 23 -7.86 7.73 5.87
CA LEU A 23 -7.53 7.12 4.56
C LEU A 23 -8.72 6.40 3.92
N GLY A 24 -9.65 5.87 4.72
CA GLY A 24 -10.86 5.25 4.20
C GLY A 24 -11.66 4.42 5.22
N ASP A 25 -12.45 3.48 4.69
CA ASP A 25 -13.34 2.60 5.46
C ASP A 25 -12.70 1.25 5.82
N GLY A 26 -11.43 1.06 5.47
CA GLY A 26 -10.69 -0.19 5.67
C GLY A 26 -11.16 -1.36 4.79
N ARG A 27 -12.10 -1.13 3.87
CA ARG A 27 -12.61 -2.15 2.91
C ARG A 27 -12.09 -1.93 1.50
N SER A 28 -11.68 -0.71 1.19
CA SER A 28 -11.11 -0.35 -0.11
C SER A 28 -9.66 0.08 0.03
N PHE A 29 -8.76 -0.55 -0.72
CA PHE A 29 -7.39 -0.09 -0.86
C PHE A 29 -7.29 0.82 -2.08
N THR A 30 -6.93 2.08 -1.86
CA THR A 30 -6.87 3.13 -2.90
C THR A 30 -5.43 3.62 -3.11
N GLN A 31 -5.19 4.46 -4.12
CA GLN A 31 -3.89 5.11 -4.32
C GLN A 31 -3.44 5.92 -3.08
N LEU A 32 -4.38 6.51 -2.33
CA LEU A 32 -4.06 7.23 -1.10
C LEU A 32 -3.45 6.29 -0.05
N HIS A 33 -3.98 5.08 0.09
CA HIS A 33 -3.44 4.06 0.99
C HIS A 33 -2.05 3.60 0.54
N LEU A 34 -1.85 3.44 -0.77
CA LEU A 34 -0.55 3.08 -1.34
C LEU A 34 0.52 4.14 -1.04
N ASN A 35 0.21 5.40 -1.31
CA ASN A 35 1.12 6.53 -1.06
C ASN A 35 1.46 6.64 0.43
N HIS A 36 0.46 6.47 1.30
CA HIS A 36 0.67 6.53 2.75
C HIS A 36 1.51 5.35 3.25
N LEU A 37 1.23 4.13 2.77
CA LEU A 37 2.02 2.94 3.07
C LEU A 37 3.47 3.09 2.61
N TRP A 38 3.69 3.68 1.43
CA TRP A 38 5.00 3.96 0.90
C TRP A 38 5.76 4.97 1.76
N ALA A 39 5.13 6.10 2.09
CA ALA A 39 5.74 7.12 2.95
C ALA A 39 6.11 6.56 4.34
N LEU A 40 5.24 5.76 4.95
CA LEU A 40 5.55 5.07 6.21
C LEU A 40 6.71 4.09 6.04
N SER A 41 6.72 3.32 4.97
CA SER A 41 7.80 2.36 4.67
C SER A 41 9.14 3.07 4.55
N CYS A 42 9.21 4.19 3.81
CA CYS A 42 10.41 5.01 3.68
C CYS A 42 10.90 5.55 5.03
N MET A 43 9.98 6.02 5.88
CA MET A 43 10.33 6.51 7.23
C MET A 43 10.85 5.40 8.14
N TYR A 44 10.27 4.19 8.08
CA TYR A 44 10.71 3.05 8.88
C TYR A 44 12.04 2.47 8.40
N ALA A 45 12.26 2.41 7.09
CA ALA A 45 13.49 1.90 6.48
C ALA A 45 14.68 2.88 6.59
N GLY A 46 14.40 4.18 6.72
CA GLY A 46 15.41 5.23 6.63
C GLY A 46 15.91 5.49 5.21
N GLU A 47 15.35 4.80 4.20
CA GLU A 47 15.62 5.00 2.78
C GLU A 47 14.31 4.92 1.98
N CYS A 48 14.22 5.70 0.90
CA CYS A 48 13.12 5.59 -0.07
C CYS A 48 13.45 4.56 -1.15
N TYR A 49 12.40 3.95 -1.70
CA TYR A 49 12.50 3.01 -2.82
C TYR A 49 11.37 3.27 -3.82
N GLU A 50 11.39 2.63 -4.98
CA GLU A 50 10.35 2.83 -6.00
C GLU A 50 8.95 2.43 -5.49
N GLU A 51 7.97 3.34 -5.60
CA GLU A 51 6.57 3.08 -5.21
C GLU A 51 5.98 1.90 -6.00
N SER A 52 6.38 1.73 -7.26
CA SER A 52 5.95 0.61 -8.12
C SER A 52 6.28 -0.75 -7.52
N LEU A 53 7.43 -0.90 -6.86
CA LEU A 53 7.80 -2.14 -6.17
C LEU A 53 6.86 -2.46 -5.00
N LEU A 54 6.35 -1.43 -4.32
CA LEU A 54 5.33 -1.61 -3.29
C LEU A 54 3.99 -2.01 -3.93
N ALA A 55 3.58 -1.30 -4.99
CA ALA A 55 2.32 -1.50 -5.68
C ALA A 55 2.18 -2.93 -6.24
N GLU A 56 3.26 -3.51 -6.77
CA GLU A 56 3.29 -4.88 -7.28
C GLU A 56 3.09 -5.93 -6.18
N ARG A 57 3.52 -5.64 -4.94
CA ARG A 57 3.53 -6.61 -3.84
C ARG A 57 2.31 -6.53 -2.94
N VAL A 58 1.77 -5.33 -2.73
CA VAL A 58 0.59 -5.10 -1.87
C VAL A 58 -0.57 -6.07 -2.13
N PRO A 59 -0.95 -6.40 -3.39
CA PRO A 59 -2.06 -7.32 -3.66
C PRO A 59 -1.92 -8.69 -2.97
N ALA A 60 -0.70 -9.18 -2.78
CA ALA A 60 -0.45 -10.46 -2.11
C ALA A 60 -0.64 -10.41 -0.58
N HIS A 61 -0.66 -9.22 0.02
CA HIS A 61 -0.77 -8.99 1.45
C HIS A 61 -2.13 -8.45 1.89
N LEU A 62 -3.00 -8.11 0.94
CA LEU A 62 -4.33 -7.59 1.26
C LEU A 62 -5.19 -8.68 1.92
N PRO A 63 -5.94 -8.33 2.99
CA PRO A 63 -6.95 -9.23 3.53
C PRO A 63 -8.01 -9.56 2.45
N PRO A 64 -8.58 -10.78 2.43
CA PRO A 64 -9.53 -11.20 1.39
C PRO A 64 -10.76 -10.30 1.23
N GLN A 65 -11.14 -9.59 2.30
CA GLN A 65 -12.28 -8.66 2.32
C GLN A 65 -11.95 -7.26 1.80
N VAL A 66 -10.69 -6.96 1.48
CA VAL A 66 -10.25 -5.65 1.01
C VAL A 66 -10.16 -5.66 -0.51
N HIS A 67 -10.85 -4.73 -1.16
CA HIS A 67 -10.85 -4.60 -2.60
C HIS A 67 -9.92 -3.47 -3.04
N ILE A 68 -9.13 -3.69 -4.09
CA ILE A 68 -8.37 -2.60 -4.72
C ILE A 68 -9.36 -1.75 -5.52
N ALA A 69 -9.51 -0.49 -5.11
CA ALA A 69 -10.29 0.47 -5.87
C ALA A 69 -9.57 0.76 -7.18
N ARG A 70 -10.22 0.47 -8.31
CA ARG A 70 -9.70 0.88 -9.61
C ARG A 70 -9.77 2.41 -9.68
N ASN A 71 -8.63 3.07 -9.88
CA ASN A 71 -8.64 4.46 -10.30
C ASN A 71 -9.38 4.54 -11.65
N PRO A 72 -10.46 5.32 -11.80
CA PRO A 72 -11.19 5.44 -13.05
C PRO A 72 -10.45 6.20 -14.18
N THR A 73 -9.13 6.45 -14.06
CA THR A 73 -8.38 7.31 -14.99
C THR A 73 -7.52 6.58 -16.03
N ALA A 74 -7.71 5.27 -16.24
CA ALA A 74 -6.99 4.52 -17.29
C ALA A 74 -7.92 3.95 -18.40
N GLN A 75 -8.99 4.67 -18.74
CA GLN A 75 -9.76 4.44 -19.97
C GLN A 75 -10.12 5.79 -20.58
N SER A 76 -9.18 6.41 -21.30
CA SER A 76 -9.38 7.38 -22.40
C SER A 76 -8.02 7.98 -22.79
N ALA A 77 -7.29 7.28 -23.64
CA ALA A 77 -6.25 7.84 -24.51
C ALA A 77 -6.18 7.00 -25.77
#